data_AF-A0AAD7ZTT2-F1
#
_entry.id   AF-A0AAD7ZTT2-F1
#
_cell.length_a   1.000
_cell.length_b   1.000
_cell.length_c   1.000
_cell.angle_alpha   90.00
_cell.angle_beta   90.00
_cell.angle_gamma   90.00
#
_symmetry.space_group_name_H-M   'P 1'
#
loop_
_entity.id
_entity.type
_entity.pdbx_description
1 polymer ?
#
loop_
_entity_poly.entity_id
_entity_poly.type
_entity_poly.pdbx_seq_one_letter_code
_entity_poly.pdbx_strand_id
1 'polypeptide(L)'
;MEMKLCRPKIGCSCAPGLKGILCDKECSEGKYGAGCRQKCGHCIDYTCDPYSGHCVTGCQEGYYPPYCQKSYKYLNTAPDVTSVDYDKLLVTFSTEPGVMSGNGNPAFYQLQIKDAENGPNTWKELEPISLPAAQNVSVNITDLKPGTSYKVRVVLLDIDGNSYQDVNIPVVNVYTKCI
;
A
#
# COMPACT_ATOMS: atom_id res chain seq x y z
N MET A 1 -10.41 30.19 -17.88
CA MET A 1 -10.63 30.28 -16.43
C MET A 1 -9.29 30.65 -15.81
N GLU A 2 -9.17 31.81 -15.18
CA GLU A 2 -7.90 32.29 -14.60
C GLU A 2 -7.97 32.15 -13.07
N MET A 3 -7.08 31.36 -12.48
CA MET A 3 -7.05 31.17 -11.03
C MET A 3 -5.63 31.21 -10.48
N LYS A 4 -5.38 32.23 -9.63
CA LYS A 4 -4.13 32.46 -8.91
C LYS A 4 -4.36 32.35 -7.41
N LEU A 5 -3.41 31.73 -6.73
CA LEU A 5 -3.34 31.62 -5.27
C LEU A 5 -2.19 32.47 -4.78
N CYS A 6 -2.50 33.48 -3.95
CA CYS A 6 -1.52 34.44 -3.45
C CYS A 6 -1.37 34.32 -1.95
N ARG A 7 -0.12 34.23 -1.47
CA ARG A 7 0.23 34.31 -0.05
C ARG A 7 1.09 35.55 0.20
N PRO A 8 0.74 36.42 1.18
CA PRO A 8 1.37 37.73 1.38
C PRO A 8 2.91 37.76 1.48
N LYS A 9 3.54 36.67 1.94
CA LYS A 9 5.00 36.56 2.09
C LYS A 9 5.71 35.69 1.06
N ILE A 10 4.97 34.90 0.29
CA ILE A 10 5.53 33.87 -0.63
C ILE A 10 5.33 34.28 -2.10
N GLY A 11 4.37 35.17 -2.36
CA GLY A 11 3.98 35.59 -3.71
C GLY A 11 2.75 34.84 -4.21
N CYS A 12 2.49 34.94 -5.52
CA CYS A 12 1.37 34.30 -6.19
C CYS A 12 1.84 33.14 -7.07
N SER A 13 1.07 32.05 -7.09
CA SER A 13 1.22 30.94 -8.04
C SER A 13 -0.11 30.63 -8.70
N CYS A 14 -0.09 29.90 -9.81
CA CYS A 14 -1.32 29.33 -10.36
C CYS A 14 -1.96 28.36 -9.37
N ALA A 15 -3.28 28.23 -9.43
CA ALA A 15 -3.96 27.13 -8.77
C ALA A 15 -3.45 25.78 -9.32
N PRO A 16 -3.57 24.68 -8.54
CA PRO A 16 -3.30 23.34 -9.06
C PRO A 16 -4.05 23.07 -10.37
N GLY A 17 -3.43 22.32 -11.29
CA GLY A 17 -3.99 22.05 -12.61
C GLY A 17 -3.74 23.13 -13.66
N LEU A 18 -3.24 24.31 -13.27
CA LEU A 18 -3.04 25.44 -14.18
C LEU A 18 -1.57 25.89 -14.25
N LYS A 19 -1.20 26.44 -15.40
CA LYS A 19 0.10 27.04 -15.72
C LYS A 19 -0.06 28.27 -16.63
N GLY A 20 1.08 28.90 -16.93
CA GLY A 20 1.15 30.13 -17.74
C GLY A 20 1.28 31.38 -16.88
N ILE A 21 1.61 32.51 -17.51
CA ILE A 21 1.77 33.80 -16.82
C ILE A 21 0.44 34.26 -16.21
N LEU A 22 -0.66 33.97 -16.91
CA LEU A 22 -2.01 34.33 -16.51
C LEU A 22 -2.75 33.20 -15.76
N CYS A 23 -2.18 32.00 -15.69
CA CYS A 23 -2.83 30.82 -15.09
C CYS A 23 -4.13 30.45 -15.79
N ASP A 24 -4.10 30.50 -17.12
CA ASP A 24 -5.20 30.29 -18.06
C ASP A 24 -5.06 28.98 -18.84
N LYS A 25 -3.93 28.29 -18.70
CA LYS A 25 -3.63 27.04 -19.42
C LYS A 25 -3.62 25.87 -18.47
N GLU A 26 -4.26 24.78 -18.84
CA GLU A 26 -4.21 23.54 -18.07
C GLU A 26 -2.83 22.86 -18.17
N CYS A 27 -2.57 21.95 -17.23
CA CYS A 27 -1.40 21.10 -17.30
C CYS A 27 -1.43 20.24 -18.56
N SER A 28 -0.24 20.06 -19.14
CA SER A 28 -0.06 19.05 -20.16
C SER A 28 -0.10 17.67 -19.50
N GLU A 29 -0.49 16.65 -20.27
CA GLU A 29 -0.47 15.26 -19.83
C GLU A 29 0.86 14.88 -19.17
N GLY A 30 0.79 14.04 -18.13
CA GLY A 30 1.93 13.64 -17.32
C GLY A 30 2.41 14.67 -16.31
N LYS A 31 1.71 15.81 -16.13
CA LYS A 31 2.03 16.84 -15.12
C LYS A 31 0.82 17.31 -14.35
N TYR A 32 1.04 17.71 -13.10
CA TYR A 32 -0.01 18.18 -12.21
C TYR A 32 0.48 19.23 -11.21
N GLY A 33 -0.47 19.76 -10.42
CA GLY A 33 -0.20 20.68 -9.33
C GLY A 33 0.00 22.13 -9.78
N ALA A 34 0.36 23.01 -8.84
CA ALA A 34 0.47 24.45 -9.10
C ALA A 34 1.59 24.75 -10.11
N GLY A 35 1.22 25.37 -11.23
CA GLY A 35 2.15 25.65 -12.33
C GLY A 35 2.63 24.40 -13.06
N CYS A 36 1.97 23.25 -12.87
CA CYS A 36 2.32 21.96 -13.48
C CYS A 36 3.78 21.55 -13.25
N ARG A 37 4.27 21.81 -12.05
CA ARG A 37 5.66 21.55 -11.65
C ARG A 37 5.89 20.11 -11.22
N GLN A 38 4.83 19.37 -10.92
CA GLN A 38 4.89 17.98 -10.46
C GLN A 38 4.65 17.06 -11.67
N LYS A 39 5.33 15.90 -11.68
CA LYS A 39 5.17 14.87 -12.71
C LYS A 39 4.29 13.76 -12.16
N CYS A 40 3.39 13.24 -13.00
CA CYS A 40 2.63 12.05 -12.66
C CYS A 40 3.57 10.88 -12.33
N GLY A 41 3.12 9.97 -11.45
CA GLY A 41 3.83 8.74 -11.19
C GLY A 41 3.67 7.73 -12.32
N HIS A 42 3.85 6.46 -11.99
CA HIS A 42 3.65 5.31 -12.87
C HIS A 42 2.17 4.93 -12.96
N CYS A 43 1.35 5.86 -13.46
CA CYS A 43 -0.03 5.59 -13.83
C CYS A 43 -0.08 4.65 -15.04
N ILE A 44 -1.15 3.87 -15.22
CA ILE A 44 -1.26 2.91 -16.33
C ILE A 44 -1.09 3.56 -17.71
N ASP A 45 -1.61 4.78 -17.88
CA ASP A 45 -1.53 5.59 -19.11
C ASP A 45 -0.48 6.71 -19.04
N TYR A 46 0.34 6.76 -17.98
CA TYR A 46 1.26 7.86 -17.67
C TYR A 46 0.60 9.24 -17.47
N THR A 47 -0.73 9.29 -17.36
CA THR A 47 -1.51 10.49 -17.08
C THR A 47 -2.12 10.44 -15.69
N CYS A 48 -2.28 11.61 -15.09
CA CYS A 48 -2.91 11.76 -13.78
C CYS A 48 -3.78 13.01 -13.79
N ASP A 49 -4.72 13.08 -12.84
CA ASP A 49 -5.56 14.26 -12.66
C ASP A 49 -4.67 15.50 -12.46
N PRO A 50 -4.80 16.54 -13.30
CA PRO A 50 -3.86 17.67 -13.28
C PRO A 50 -3.97 18.51 -12.00
N TYR A 51 -5.07 18.40 -11.26
CA TYR A 51 -5.32 19.15 -10.03
C TYR A 51 -4.72 18.47 -8.80
N SER A 52 -4.92 17.15 -8.68
CA SER A 52 -4.55 16.35 -7.51
C SER A 52 -3.30 15.49 -7.71
N GLY A 53 -3.02 15.06 -8.95
CA GLY A 53 -1.99 14.08 -9.29
C GLY A 53 -2.43 12.63 -9.14
N HIS A 54 -3.72 12.36 -8.94
CA HIS A 54 -4.25 11.00 -8.80
C HIS A 54 -4.27 10.29 -10.15
N CYS A 55 -3.76 9.05 -10.18
CA CYS A 55 -3.88 8.19 -11.35
C CYS A 55 -5.29 7.58 -11.38
N VAL A 56 -6.17 8.15 -12.21
CA VAL A 56 -7.59 7.75 -12.29
C VAL A 56 -7.75 6.30 -12.78
N THR A 57 -6.86 5.87 -13.66
CA THR A 57 -6.82 4.50 -14.21
C THR A 57 -6.11 3.50 -13.30
N GLY A 58 -5.54 3.96 -12.17
CA GLY A 58 -4.75 3.15 -11.25
C GLY A 58 -3.25 3.13 -11.58
N CYS A 59 -2.54 2.27 -10.85
CA CYS A 59 -1.08 2.17 -10.94
C CYS A 59 -0.62 1.01 -11.82
N GLN A 60 0.52 1.21 -12.48
CA GLN A 60 1.31 0.10 -13.01
C GLN A 60 1.67 -0.87 -11.87
N GLU A 61 1.92 -2.14 -12.24
CA GLU A 61 2.19 -3.20 -11.26
C GLU A 61 3.34 -2.83 -10.31
N GLY A 62 3.10 -2.99 -9.00
CA GLY A 62 4.08 -2.71 -7.95
C GLY A 62 4.22 -1.25 -7.53
N TYR A 63 3.44 -0.34 -8.11
CA TYR A 63 3.37 1.06 -7.66
C TYR A 63 2.19 1.29 -6.72
N TYR A 64 2.44 2.09 -5.68
CA TYR A 64 1.49 2.35 -4.61
C TYR A 64 0.50 3.46 -5.00
N PRO A 65 -0.82 3.19 -4.99
CA PRO A 65 -1.85 4.18 -5.28
C PRO A 65 -1.99 5.23 -4.16
N PRO A 66 -2.66 6.37 -4.43
CA PRO A 66 -3.31 6.76 -5.68
C PRO A 66 -2.39 7.53 -6.65
N TYR A 67 -1.17 7.88 -6.24
CA TYR A 67 -0.26 8.71 -7.03
C TYR A 67 0.76 7.91 -7.86
N CYS A 68 0.94 6.62 -7.55
CA CYS A 68 1.86 5.71 -8.23
C CYS A 68 3.31 6.22 -8.30
N GLN A 69 3.72 7.06 -7.35
CA GLN A 69 5.06 7.65 -7.32
C GLN A 69 6.08 6.76 -6.61
N LYS A 70 5.61 5.93 -5.67
CA LYS A 70 6.45 5.03 -4.89
C LYS A 70 6.14 3.59 -5.28
N SER A 71 7.16 2.75 -5.26
CA SER A 71 7.05 1.31 -5.47
C SER A 71 7.67 0.61 -4.27
N TYR A 72 7.00 -0.42 -3.77
CA TYR A 72 7.45 -1.20 -2.62
C TYR A 72 7.44 -2.68 -2.98
N LYS A 73 8.30 -3.46 -2.32
CA LYS A 73 8.33 -4.91 -2.46
C LYS A 73 7.18 -5.49 -1.65
N TYR A 74 6.46 -6.45 -2.22
CA TYR A 74 5.34 -7.11 -1.56
C TYR A 74 5.25 -8.58 -1.97
N LEU A 75 4.59 -9.38 -1.14
CA LEU A 75 4.30 -10.78 -1.42
C LEU A 75 3.13 -10.86 -2.39
N ASN A 76 3.29 -11.59 -3.49
CA ASN A 76 2.22 -11.83 -4.46
C ASN A 76 1.47 -13.15 -4.22
N THR A 77 1.95 -13.98 -3.28
CA THR A 77 1.29 -15.19 -2.79
C THR A 77 0.76 -15.00 -1.37
N ALA A 78 -0.42 -15.54 -1.09
CA ALA A 78 -0.99 -15.52 0.26
C ALA A 78 -0.07 -16.29 1.23
N PRO A 79 -0.02 -15.92 2.51
CA PRO A 79 0.66 -16.73 3.51
C PRO A 79 -0.14 -18.03 3.75
N ASP A 80 0.57 -19.11 4.03
CA ASP A 80 -0.02 -20.41 4.35
C ASP A 80 -0.32 -20.50 5.86
N VAL A 81 -1.35 -21.26 6.22
CA VAL A 81 -1.66 -21.58 7.63
C VAL A 81 -1.42 -23.06 7.85
N THR A 82 -0.39 -23.39 8.62
CA THR A 82 0.06 -24.78 8.84
C THR A 82 -0.56 -25.40 10.09
N SER A 83 -0.93 -24.59 11.07
CA SER A 83 -1.67 -25.06 12.25
C SER A 83 -2.77 -24.09 12.64
N VAL A 84 -3.89 -24.66 13.04
CA VAL A 84 -5.08 -23.95 13.48
C VAL A 84 -5.52 -24.51 14.82
N ASP A 85 -5.61 -23.63 15.82
CA ASP A 85 -6.11 -23.93 17.15
C ASP A 85 -7.35 -23.09 17.49
N TYR A 86 -7.83 -23.16 18.74
CA TYR A 86 -8.95 -22.34 19.23
C TYR A 86 -8.58 -20.86 19.41
N ASP A 87 -7.36 -20.56 19.87
CA ASP A 87 -6.88 -19.19 20.12
C ASP A 87 -5.60 -18.81 19.34
N LYS A 88 -5.07 -19.74 18.54
CA LYS A 88 -3.76 -19.64 17.91
C LYS A 88 -3.74 -20.11 16.46
N LEU A 89 -2.86 -19.49 15.67
CA LEU A 89 -2.60 -19.85 14.28
C LEU A 89 -1.10 -19.81 14.00
N LEU A 90 -0.56 -20.85 13.37
CA LEU A 90 0.79 -20.82 12.82
C LEU A 90 0.73 -20.46 11.34
N VAL A 91 1.20 -19.25 11.03
CA VAL A 91 1.23 -18.68 9.69
C VAL A 91 2.65 -18.77 9.15
N THR A 92 2.79 -19.25 7.92
CA THR A 92 4.06 -19.40 7.23
C THR A 92 4.05 -18.66 5.91
N PHE A 93 5.13 -17.98 5.55
CA PHE A 93 5.27 -17.34 4.26
C PHE A 93 6.71 -17.42 3.77
N SER A 94 6.87 -17.31 2.45
CA SER A 94 8.17 -17.29 1.81
C SER A 94 8.50 -15.90 1.26
N THR A 95 9.77 -15.52 1.29
CA THR A 95 10.32 -14.33 0.63
C THR A 95 11.26 -14.72 -0.50
N GLU A 96 11.00 -15.86 -1.14
CA GLU A 96 11.69 -16.25 -2.36
C GLU A 96 11.42 -15.25 -3.50
N PRO A 97 12.38 -14.98 -4.41
CA PRO A 97 12.19 -14.02 -5.49
C PRO A 97 10.97 -14.30 -6.38
N GLY A 98 10.57 -15.57 -6.54
CA GLY A 98 9.41 -15.97 -7.34
C GLY A 98 8.06 -15.57 -6.73
N VAL A 99 8.00 -15.35 -5.42
CA VAL A 99 6.77 -14.99 -4.70
C VAL A 99 6.72 -13.51 -4.28
N MET A 100 7.65 -12.70 -4.77
CA MET A 100 7.72 -11.27 -4.45
C MET A 100 7.65 -10.39 -5.70
N SER A 101 6.65 -9.52 -5.75
CA SER A 101 6.49 -8.50 -6.80
C SER A 101 6.87 -7.10 -6.31
N GLY A 102 7.06 -6.17 -7.24
CA GLY A 102 7.44 -4.79 -6.94
C GLY A 102 8.94 -4.58 -6.71
N ASN A 103 9.27 -3.36 -6.28
CA ASN A 103 10.63 -2.85 -6.14
C ASN A 103 10.91 -2.34 -4.72
N GLY A 104 12.17 -2.38 -4.30
CA GLY A 104 12.59 -1.92 -2.98
C GLY A 104 13.20 -3.03 -2.15
N ASN A 105 13.77 -2.66 -1.00
CA ASN A 105 14.51 -3.55 -0.12
C ASN A 105 13.80 -3.58 1.24
N PRO A 106 12.91 -4.55 1.47
CA PRO A 106 12.23 -4.66 2.74
C PRO A 106 13.21 -5.15 3.82
N ALA A 107 13.11 -4.55 5.01
CA ALA A 107 13.92 -4.90 6.18
C ALA A 107 13.09 -5.58 7.27
N PHE A 108 11.78 -5.32 7.29
CA PHE A 108 10.85 -5.87 8.26
C PHE A 108 9.63 -6.46 7.56
N TYR A 109 8.91 -7.31 8.26
CA TYR A 109 7.58 -7.75 7.89
C TYR A 109 6.62 -7.50 9.06
N GLN A 110 5.35 -7.32 8.73
CA GLN A 110 4.29 -7.08 9.69
C GLN A 110 3.09 -7.94 9.33
N LEU A 111 2.62 -8.73 10.29
CA LEU A 111 1.38 -9.48 10.14
C LEU A 111 0.19 -8.57 10.42
N GLN A 112 -0.80 -8.65 9.55
CA GLN A 112 -2.05 -7.93 9.67
C GLN A 112 -3.21 -8.92 9.66
N ILE A 113 -4.09 -8.81 10.66
CA ILE A 113 -5.23 -9.72 10.83
C ILE A 113 -6.51 -8.93 11.08
N LYS A 114 -7.64 -9.39 10.54
CA LYS A 114 -8.97 -8.86 10.89
C LYS A 114 -10.02 -9.95 10.91
N ASP A 115 -11.02 -9.77 11.75
CA ASP A 115 -12.20 -10.63 11.79
C ASP A 115 -13.02 -10.40 10.50
N ALA A 116 -13.38 -11.50 9.82
CA ALA A 116 -14.01 -11.48 8.51
C ALA A 116 -15.52 -11.19 8.56
N GLU A 117 -16.16 -11.39 9.72
CA GLU A 117 -17.62 -11.37 9.87
C GLU A 117 -18.09 -10.28 10.84
N ASN A 118 -17.38 -10.10 11.96
CA ASN A 118 -17.80 -9.23 13.06
C ASN A 118 -16.74 -8.17 13.43
N GLY A 119 -15.68 -8.07 12.64
CA GLY A 119 -14.55 -7.17 12.89
C GLY A 119 -14.78 -5.73 12.44
N PRO A 120 -14.04 -4.76 13.02
CA PRO A 120 -13.85 -3.48 12.37
C PRO A 120 -13.27 -3.70 10.97
N ASN A 121 -13.65 -2.88 9.99
CA ASN A 121 -13.10 -2.94 8.63
C ASN A 121 -11.58 -2.65 8.55
N THR A 122 -10.97 -2.32 9.68
CA THR A 122 -9.55 -2.00 9.85
C THR A 122 -8.74 -3.23 10.25
N TRP A 123 -7.54 -3.35 9.68
CA TRP A 123 -6.59 -4.39 10.04
C TRP A 123 -6.01 -4.16 11.44
N LYS A 124 -5.93 -5.21 12.26
CA LYS A 124 -5.08 -5.23 13.46
C LYS A 124 -3.65 -5.50 13.00
N GLU A 125 -2.78 -4.53 13.22
CA GLU A 125 -1.37 -4.60 12.87
C GLU A 125 -0.56 -5.12 14.05
N LEU A 126 0.15 -6.23 13.86
CA LEU A 126 1.08 -6.75 14.87
C LEU A 126 2.40 -5.94 14.83
N GLU A 127 3.27 -6.16 15.81
CA GLU A 127 4.57 -5.49 15.83
C GLU A 127 5.42 -5.92 14.63
N PRO A 128 6.10 -4.98 13.95
CA PRO A 128 7.04 -5.33 12.87
C PRO A 128 8.21 -6.17 13.37
N ILE A 129 8.54 -7.22 12.62
CA ILE A 129 9.64 -8.14 12.93
C ILE A 129 10.67 -8.05 11.80
N SER A 130 11.96 -8.07 12.13
CA SER A 130 13.03 -8.04 11.14
C SER A 130 12.96 -9.28 10.23
N LEU A 131 13.08 -9.07 8.93
CA LEU A 131 13.14 -10.17 7.97
C LEU A 131 14.40 -11.02 8.22
N PRO A 132 14.25 -12.33 8.46
CA PRO A 132 15.40 -13.20 8.67
C PRO A 132 16.14 -13.45 7.35
N ALA A 133 17.39 -13.94 7.45
CA ALA A 133 18.14 -14.39 6.28
C ALA A 133 17.54 -15.67 5.64
N ALA A 134 16.76 -16.43 6.42
CA ALA A 134 16.00 -17.57 5.92
C ALA A 134 14.85 -17.08 5.05
N GLN A 135 14.66 -17.69 3.88
CA GLN A 135 13.61 -17.30 2.94
C GLN A 135 12.22 -17.81 3.33
N ASN A 136 12.11 -18.65 4.37
CA ASN A 136 10.85 -19.14 4.90
C ASN A 136 10.69 -18.69 6.34
N VAL A 137 9.55 -18.07 6.62
CA VAL A 137 9.24 -17.45 7.91
C VAL A 137 8.00 -18.10 8.49
N SER A 138 8.05 -18.45 9.78
CA SER A 138 6.93 -19.02 10.52
C SER A 138 6.63 -18.17 11.74
N VAL A 139 5.36 -17.78 11.91
CA VAL A 139 4.91 -16.84 12.93
C VAL A 139 3.68 -17.37 13.62
N ASN A 140 3.67 -17.32 14.95
CA ASN A 140 2.52 -17.71 15.74
C ASN A 140 1.67 -16.48 16.09
N ILE A 141 0.40 -16.50 15.69
CA ILE A 141 -0.60 -15.51 16.10
C ILE A 141 -1.34 -16.09 17.30
N THR A 142 -1.50 -15.30 18.36
CA THR A 142 -2.17 -15.66 19.62
C THR A 142 -3.33 -14.71 19.91
N ASP A 143 -4.07 -14.96 20.98
CA ASP A 143 -5.19 -14.13 21.46
C ASP A 143 -6.34 -14.00 20.45
N LEU A 144 -6.65 -15.10 19.74
CA LEU A 144 -7.76 -15.17 18.79
C LEU A 144 -9.03 -15.71 19.45
N LYS A 145 -10.18 -15.35 18.87
CA LYS A 145 -11.47 -15.87 19.30
C LYS A 145 -11.70 -17.26 18.69
N PRO A 146 -12.15 -18.24 19.48
CA PRO A 146 -12.57 -19.54 18.97
C PRO A 146 -13.76 -19.44 18.02
N GLY A 147 -13.85 -20.35 17.06
CA GLY A 147 -14.96 -20.43 16.09
C GLY A 147 -15.18 -19.14 15.29
N THR A 148 -14.11 -18.41 14.96
CA THR A 148 -14.18 -17.11 14.28
C THR A 148 -13.38 -17.15 12.97
N SER A 149 -13.98 -16.60 11.92
CA SER A 149 -13.34 -16.41 10.61
C SER A 149 -12.41 -15.20 10.63
N TYR A 150 -11.14 -15.40 10.29
CA TYR A 150 -10.12 -14.35 10.19
C TYR A 150 -9.56 -14.24 8.78
N LYS A 151 -9.21 -13.01 8.42
CA LYS A 151 -8.40 -12.66 7.24
C LYS A 151 -7.01 -12.29 7.72
N VAL A 152 -5.99 -12.92 7.16
CA VAL A 152 -4.58 -12.67 7.50
C VAL A 152 -3.81 -12.29 6.24
N ARG A 153 -2.95 -11.28 6.35
CA ARG A 153 -1.97 -10.92 5.32
C ARG A 153 -0.63 -10.56 5.94
N VAL A 154 0.41 -10.64 5.13
CA VAL A 154 1.77 -10.25 5.51
C VAL A 154 2.17 -9.05 4.67
N VAL A 155 2.65 -8.00 5.34
CA VAL A 155 3.10 -6.76 4.71
C VAL A 155 4.61 -6.64 4.90
N LEU A 156 5.32 -6.27 3.85
CA LEU A 156 6.77 -6.03 3.90
C LEU A 156 7.02 -4.52 4.05
N LEU A 157 7.94 -4.16 4.94
CA LEU A 157 8.27 -2.80 5.33
C LEU A 157 9.74 -2.51 5.05
N ASP A 158 10.03 -1.32 4.52
CA ASP A 158 11.40 -0.81 4.42
C ASP A 158 11.94 -0.33 5.79
N ILE A 159 13.18 0.18 5.81
CA ILE A 159 13.83 0.69 7.03
C ILE A 159 13.13 1.91 7.65
N ASP A 160 12.35 2.63 6.85
CA ASP A 160 11.60 3.82 7.26
C ASP A 160 10.15 3.47 7.64
N GLY A 161 9.79 2.18 7.58
CA GLY A 161 8.44 1.68 7.88
C GLY A 161 7.43 1.90 6.75
N ASN A 162 7.86 2.23 5.53
CA ASN A 162 6.94 2.30 4.39
C ASN A 162 6.70 0.92 3.79
N SER A 163 5.50 0.72 3.25
CA SER A 163 5.08 -0.55 2.67
C SER A 163 4.07 -0.37 1.54
N TYR A 164 3.95 -1.41 0.71
CA TYR A 164 2.75 -1.60 -0.09
C TYR A 164 1.66 -2.12 0.85
N GLN A 165 0.44 -1.54 0.84
CA GLN A 165 -0.68 -1.98 1.69
C GLN A 165 -2.02 -2.19 0.94
N ASP A 166 -1.97 -2.18 -0.40
CA ASP A 166 -3.16 -2.15 -1.24
C ASP A 166 -3.69 -3.55 -1.62
N VAL A 167 -4.65 -3.61 -2.56
CA VAL A 167 -5.41 -4.79 -2.99
C VAL A 167 -4.56 -5.94 -3.52
N ASN A 168 -3.37 -5.65 -4.03
CA ASN A 168 -2.49 -6.69 -4.57
C ASN A 168 -1.83 -7.54 -3.48
N ILE A 169 -1.98 -7.21 -2.20
CA ILE A 169 -1.49 -8.07 -1.11
C ILE A 169 -2.51 -9.18 -0.89
N PRO A 170 -2.13 -10.42 -1.18
CA PRO A 170 -3.02 -11.56 -1.04
C PRO A 170 -3.32 -11.84 0.43
N VAL A 171 -4.54 -12.29 0.66
CA VAL A 171 -5.11 -12.53 1.99
C VAL A 171 -5.48 -14.00 2.09
N VAL A 172 -5.06 -14.66 3.17
CA VAL A 172 -5.56 -15.99 3.52
C VAL A 172 -6.76 -15.85 4.44
N ASN A 173 -7.79 -16.65 4.19
CA ASN A 173 -8.95 -16.77 5.07
C ASN A 173 -8.77 -18.03 5.90
N VAL A 174 -8.98 -17.93 7.21
CA VAL A 174 -8.76 -19.03 8.15
C VAL A 174 -9.86 -19.00 9.21
N TYR A 175 -10.30 -20.18 9.63
CA TYR A 175 -11.33 -20.35 10.65
C TYR A 175 -10.73 -21.03 11.87
N THR A 176 -10.76 -20.38 13.03
CA THR A 176 -10.27 -20.98 14.29
C THR A 176 -11.18 -22.12 14.74
N LYS A 177 -10.61 -23.09 15.48
CA LYS A 177 -11.40 -24.21 15.98
C LYS A 177 -12.43 -23.74 17.00
N CYS A 178 -13.55 -24.44 17.05
CA CYS A 178 -14.52 -24.31 18.14
C CYS A 178 -13.96 -24.98 19.41
N ILE A 179 -14.39 -24.50 20.57
CA ILE A 179 -14.15 -25.16 21.87
C ILE A 179 -14.99 -26.44 21.96
#